data_AF-A0A952VIV6-F1
#
_entry.id   AF-A0A952VIV6-F1
#
_cell.length_a   1.000
_cell.length_b   1.000
_cell.length_c   1.000
_cell.angle_alpha   90.00
_cell.angle_beta   90.00
_cell.angle_gamma   90.00
#
_symmetry.space_group_name_H-M   'P 1'
#
loop_
_entity.id
_entity.type
_entity.pdbx_description
1 polymer ?
#
loop_
_entity_poly.entity_id
_entity_poly.type
_entity_poly.pdbx_seq_one_letter_code
_entity_poly.pdbx_strand_id
1 'polypeptide(L)' 'MTVAAKGPYSGKPRPALVLQCDLFSALGSMTICLLTTERLDAPLLRLTVEPSSSMVDKIVTVPRNAIG' A
#
# COMPACT_ATOMS: atom_id res chain seq x y z
N MET A 1 4.52 5.77 7.27
CA MET A 1 5.01 4.61 6.50
C MET A 1 4.80 4.89 5.03
N THR A 2 5.88 4.87 4.26
CA THR A 2 5.88 5.02 2.81
C THR A 2 6.58 3.84 2.16
N VAL A 3 6.20 3.50 0.94
CA VAL A 3 6.75 2.35 0.22
C VAL A 3 6.99 2.72 -1.25
N ALA A 4 8.17 2.34 -1.75
CA ALA A 4 8.48 2.32 -3.17
C ALA A 4 8.46 0.85 -3.65
N ALA A 5 7.32 0.41 -4.18
CA ALA A 5 7.15 -0.96 -4.66
C ALA A 5 7.72 -1.10 -6.08
N LYS A 6 8.52 -2.14 -6.33
CA LYS A 6 9.03 -2.43 -7.69
C LYS A 6 7.87 -2.56 -8.69
N GLY A 7 8.05 -2.06 -9.91
CA GLY A 7 7.02 -1.93 -10.95
C GLY A 7 6.49 -0.49 -11.13
N PRO A 8 5.20 -0.30 -11.47
CA PRO A 8 4.61 1.02 -11.74
C PRO A 8 4.72 2.03 -10.58
N TYR A 9 5.06 1.58 -9.38
CA TYR A 9 5.14 2.38 -8.16
C TYR A 9 6.58 2.52 -7.63
N SER A 10 7.59 2.24 -8.46
CA SER A 10 9.01 2.24 -8.04
C SER A 10 9.59 3.63 -7.85
N GLY A 11 9.11 4.62 -8.62
CA GLY A 11 9.77 5.92 -8.74
C GLY A 11 9.39 6.95 -7.68
N LYS A 12 8.25 6.78 -7.00
CA LYS A 12 7.76 7.73 -6.00
C LYS A 12 7.28 6.95 -4.76
N PRO A 13 7.93 7.12 -3.59
CA PRO A 13 7.41 6.59 -2.34
C PRO A 13 5.99 7.10 -2.09
N ARG A 14 5.09 6.19 -1.74
CA ARG A 14 3.69 6.52 -1.43
C ARG A 14 3.35 6.04 -0.04
N PRO A 15 2.44 6.74 0.69
CA PRO A 15 1.88 6.18 1.90
C PRO A 15 1.20 4.83 1.61
N ALA A 16 1.24 3.92 2.58
CA ALA A 16 0.65 2.60 2.45
C ALA A 16 0.00 2.14 3.76
N LEU A 17 -1.08 1.37 3.63
CA LEU A 17 -1.76 0.68 4.71
C LEU A 17 -1.25 -0.76 4.81
N VAL A 18 -0.87 -1.20 6.00
CA VAL A 18 -0.49 -2.60 6.23
C VAL A 18 -1.76 -3.44 6.29
N LEU A 19 -1.82 -4.49 5.46
CA LEU A 19 -2.92 -5.45 5.46
C LEU A 19 -2.54 -6.79 6.10
N GLN A 20 -1.24 -7.05 6.25
CA GLN A 20 -0.73 -8.30 6.80
C GLN A 20 -1.02 -8.41 8.30
N CYS A 21 -1.57 -9.56 8.71
CA CYS A 21 -1.79 -9.88 10.11
C CYS A 21 -0.46 -9.97 10.88
N ASP A 22 -0.47 -9.49 12.13
CA ASP A 22 0.70 -9.45 13.02
C ASP A 22 1.30 -10.84 13.32
N LEU A 23 0.50 -11.91 13.21
CA LEU A 23 0.98 -13.29 13.32
C LEU A 23 2.05 -13.63 12.26
N PHE A 24 2.10 -12.89 11.16
CA PHE A 24 3.09 -13.03 10.09
C PHE A 24 4.20 -11.98 10.16
N SER A 25 4.38 -11.30 11.30
CA SER A 25 5.38 -10.25 11.49
C SER A 25 6.83 -10.73 11.34
N ALA A 26 7.11 -12.03 11.47
CA ALA A 26 8.44 -12.60 11.28
C ALA A 26 8.83 -12.81 9.79
N LEU A 27 7.88 -12.73 8.85
CA LEU A 27 8.16 -12.92 7.43
C LEU A 27 9.00 -11.75 6.87
N GLY A 28 9.95 -12.04 5.97
CA GLY A 28 10.82 -11.04 5.33
C GLY A 28 10.12 -10.08 4.37
N SER A 29 8.81 -10.24 4.16
CA SER A 29 7.97 -9.41 3.31
C SER A 29 6.71 -8.94 4.05
N MET A 30 6.06 -7.92 3.50
CA MET A 30 4.84 -7.32 4.03
C MET A 30 3.82 -7.06 2.91
N THR A 31 2.59 -7.52 3.08
CA THR A 31 1.46 -7.16 2.21
C THR A 31 0.85 -5.83 2.62
N ILE A 32 0.75 -4.92 1.65
CA ILE A 32 0.29 -3.54 1.84
C ILE A 32 -0.71 -3.13 0.76
N CYS A 33 -1.54 -2.13 1.07
CA CYS A 33 -2.36 -1.41 0.11
C CYS A 33 -1.81 0.01 -0.06
N LEU A 34 -1.54 0.42 -1.29
CA LEU A 34 -1.05 1.77 -1.58
C LEU A 34 -2.16 2.80 -1.37
N LEU A 35 -1.78 3.98 -0.88
CA LEU A 35 -2.67 5.12 -0.76
C LEU A 35 -2.35 6.18 -1.80
N THR A 36 -3.39 6.91 -2.20
CA THR A 36 -3.28 8.05 -3.10
C THR A 36 -4.19 9.19 -2.64
N THR A 37 -3.79 10.42 -2.93
CA THR A 37 -4.66 11.60 -2.80
C THR A 37 -5.54 11.80 -4.03
N GLU A 38 -5.26 11.08 -5.13
CA GLU A 38 -6.08 11.09 -6.33
C GLU A 38 -7.39 10.33 -6.08
N ARG A 39 -8.51 11.02 -6.25
CA ARG A 39 -9.84 10.43 -6.10
C ARG A 39 -10.30 9.85 -7.43
N LEU A 40 -10.72 8.60 -7.40
CA LEU A 40 -11.31 7.88 -8.53
C LEU A 40 -12.69 7.38 -8.10
N ASP A 41 -13.70 7.55 -8.95
CA ASP A 41 -15.06 7.10 -8.69
C ASP A 41 -15.18 5.57 -8.85
N ALA A 42 -14.73 4.85 -7.82
CA ALA A 42 -14.74 3.39 -7.76
C ALA A 42 -14.90 2.94 -6.29
N PRO A 43 -16.08 3.14 -5.67
CA PRO A 43 -16.26 3.00 -4.22
C PRO A 43 -15.92 1.62 -3.67
N LEU A 44 -16.02 0.56 -4.49
CA LEU A 44 -15.65 -0.80 -4.09
C LEU A 44 -14.14 -1.04 -4.02
N LEU A 45 -13.33 -0.25 -4.74
CA LEU A 45 -11.88 -0.41 -4.84
C LEU A 45 -11.12 0.76 -4.19
N ARG A 46 -11.80 1.88 -3.96
CA ARG A 46 -11.24 3.17 -3.55
C ARG A 46 -11.86 3.67 -2.25
N LEU A 47 -11.81 2.83 -1.22
CA LEU A 47 -12.28 3.17 0.12
C LEU A 47 -11.57 4.42 0.64
N THR A 48 -12.33 5.28 1.32
CA THR A 48 -11.80 6.50 1.94
C THR A 48 -10.96 6.13 3.16
N VAL A 49 -9.74 6.65 3.21
CA VAL A 49 -8.80 6.53 4.34
C VAL A 49 -8.26 7.93 4.61
N GLU A 50 -8.99 8.74 5.37
CA GLU A 50 -8.72 10.19 5.51
C GLU A 50 -7.25 10.50 5.84
N PRO A 51 -6.59 11.44 5.11
CA PRO A 51 -7.12 12.30 4.04
C PRO A 51 -7.01 11.70 2.61
N SER A 52 -6.74 10.40 2.48
CA SER A 52 -6.41 9.68 1.24
C SER A 52 -7.49 8.68 0.80
N SER A 53 -7.22 7.96 -0.29
CA SER A 53 -8.01 6.84 -0.79
C SER A 53 -7.13 5.61 -0.98
N SER A 54 -7.65 4.43 -0.61
CA SER A 54 -6.99 3.14 -0.78
C SER A 54 -6.96 2.72 -2.25
N MET A 55 -5.94 1.99 -2.68
CA MET A 55 -5.88 1.36 -4.01
C MET A 55 -6.01 -0.16 -3.82
N VAL A 56 -7.21 -0.65 -3.51
CA VAL A 56 -7.46 -2.08 -3.21
C VAL A 56 -7.11 -2.98 -4.40
N ASP A 57 -7.30 -2.47 -5.62
CA ASP A 57 -6.92 -3.13 -6.87
C ASP A 57 -5.39 -3.23 -7.08
N LYS A 58 -4.60 -2.59 -6.20
CA LYS A 58 -3.13 -2.49 -6.27
C LYS A 58 -2.46 -2.95 -4.98
N ILE A 59 -3.04 -3.94 -4.30
CA ILE A 59 -2.39 -4.61 -3.17
C ILE A 59 -1.11 -5.29 -3.66
N VAL A 60 -0.02 -5.09 -2.93
CA VAL A 60 1.30 -5.63 -3.27
C VAL A 60 1.97 -6.20 -2.03
N THR A 61 2.82 -7.20 -2.24
CA THR A 61 3.73 -7.73 -1.21
C THR A 61 5.14 -7.25 -1.53
N VAL A 62 5.76 -6.55 -0.60
CA VAL A 62 7.11 -5.98 -0.77
C VAL A 62 8.08 -6.56 0.25
N PRO A 63 9.38 -6.66 -0.05
CA PRO A 63 10.39 -6.92 0.96
C PRO A 63 10.38 -5.83 2.04
N ARG A 64 10.67 -6.19 3.30
CA ARG A 64 10.65 -5.22 4.41
C ARG A 64 11.58 -4.02 4.22
N ASN A 65 12.70 -4.22 3.53
CA ASN A 65 13.67 -3.14 3.26
C ASN A 65 13.18 -2.10 2.23
N ALA A 66 12.05 -2.33 1.55
CA ALA A 66 11.43 -1.37 0.65
C ALA A 66 10.49 -0.38 1.36
N ILE A 67 10.34 -0.52 2.69
CA ILE A 67 9.48 0.30 3.54
C ILE A 67 10.34 1.34 4.27
N GLY A 68 9.91 2.61 4.28
CA GLY A 68 10.57 3.73 4.96
C GLY A 68 9.60 4.74 5.55
#